data_AF-A0A7S1C992-F1
#
_entry.id   AF-A0A7S1C992-F1
#
_cell.length_a   1.000
_cell.length_b   1.000
_cell.length_c   1.000
_cell.angle_alpha   90.00
_cell.angle_beta   90.00
_cell.angle_gamma   90.00
#
_symmetry.space_group_name_H-M   'P 1'
#
loop_
_entity.id
_entity.type
_entity.pdbx_description
1 polymer ?
#
loop_
_entity_poly.entity_id
_entity_poly.type
_entity_poly.pdbx_seq_one_letter_code
_entity_poly.pdbx_strand_id
1 'polypeptide(L)'
;AGGGAAAGSATVTLDAANSYADDIVITGLTSETEYDVYVACKDDAPSPGPNAQSASQKFDVETTDITAPTFLSSTPTVSAVDGTSFTVDVEIDELGDCYAVAVQGASAPSVAEVVAGQAQGGGAADATDT
;
A
#
# COMPACT_ATOMS: atom_id res chain seq x y z
N ALA A 1 -20.76 16.67 -21.68
CA ALA A 1 -19.93 15.85 -20.78
C ALA A 1 -20.65 15.78 -19.45
N GLY A 2 -21.12 14.59 -19.04
CA GLY A 2 -21.72 14.40 -17.72
C GLY A 2 -20.59 14.16 -16.73
N GLY A 3 -20.41 15.04 -15.74
CA GLY A 3 -19.43 14.82 -14.69
C GLY A 3 -19.81 13.60 -13.86
N GLY A 4 -18.88 12.65 -13.70
CA GLY A 4 -19.02 11.58 -12.72
C GLY A 4 -19.03 12.14 -11.29
N ALA A 5 -19.46 11.31 -10.34
CA ALA A 5 -19.31 11.64 -8.92
C ALA A 5 -17.82 11.75 -8.56
N ALA A 6 -17.48 12.60 -7.59
CA ALA A 6 -16.13 12.64 -7.04
C ALA A 6 -15.79 11.29 -6.38
N ALA A 7 -14.55 10.82 -6.54
CA ALA A 7 -14.08 9.57 -5.94
C ALA A 7 -14.01 9.64 -4.40
N GLY A 8 -13.85 10.84 -3.85
CA GLY A 8 -13.93 11.12 -2.43
C GLY A 8 -14.06 12.63 -2.20
N SER A 9 -14.47 13.02 -1.00
CA SER A 9 -14.51 14.42 -0.59
C SER A 9 -14.35 14.55 0.93
N ALA A 10 -13.66 15.58 1.38
CA ALA A 10 -13.57 15.95 2.78
C ALA A 10 -13.66 17.47 2.94
N THR A 11 -14.05 17.92 4.12
CA THR A 11 -14.13 19.34 4.47
C THR A 11 -13.56 19.56 5.85
N VAL A 12 -12.86 20.68 6.03
CA VAL A 12 -12.45 21.17 7.35
C VAL A 12 -12.98 22.57 7.55
N THR A 13 -13.31 22.90 8.80
CA THR A 13 -13.64 24.27 9.20
C THR A 13 -12.43 24.90 9.86
N LEU A 14 -12.09 26.12 9.45
CA LEU A 14 -11.08 26.94 10.11
C LEU A 14 -11.80 28.10 10.81
N ASP A 15 -11.88 28.05 12.14
CA ASP A 15 -12.65 29.02 12.95
C ASP A 15 -11.92 30.37 13.18
N ALA A 16 -10.75 30.55 12.58
CA ALA A 16 -9.98 31.79 12.68
C ALA A 16 -9.21 32.10 11.39
N ALA A 17 -9.11 33.38 11.08
CA ALA A 17 -8.28 33.86 9.98
C ALA A 17 -6.79 33.49 10.21
N ASN A 18 -6.06 33.27 9.11
CA ASN A 18 -4.64 32.91 9.12
C ASN A 18 -4.33 31.60 9.88
N SER A 19 -5.31 30.71 9.99
CA SER A 19 -5.14 29.39 10.60
C SER A 19 -4.71 28.34 9.57
N TYR A 20 -4.15 27.26 10.09
CA TYR A 20 -3.73 26.09 9.35
C TYR A 20 -4.55 24.87 9.79
N ALA A 21 -4.88 23.98 8.87
CA ALA A 21 -5.42 22.66 9.16
C ALA A 21 -4.47 21.60 8.60
N ASP A 22 -4.17 20.58 9.40
CA ASP A 22 -3.33 19.44 8.99
C ASP A 22 -4.17 18.23 8.52
N ASP A 23 -5.48 18.22 8.77
CA ASP A 23 -6.29 16.99 8.78
C ASP A 23 -7.41 16.92 7.73
N ILE A 24 -7.23 17.50 6.53
CA ILE A 24 -8.18 17.23 5.43
C ILE A 24 -7.89 15.84 4.86
N VAL A 25 -8.52 14.81 5.44
CA VAL A 25 -8.30 13.41 5.03
C VAL A 25 -9.39 12.95 4.08
N ILE A 26 -9.02 12.67 2.83
CA ILE A 26 -9.90 12.03 1.84
C ILE A 26 -9.68 10.51 1.92
N THR A 27 -10.73 9.77 2.27
CA THR A 27 -10.69 8.31 2.43
C THR A 27 -11.50 7.58 1.37
N GLY A 28 -11.34 6.26 1.26
CA GLY A 28 -12.12 5.42 0.35
C GLY A 28 -11.67 5.50 -1.10
N LEU A 29 -10.46 6.01 -1.34
CA LEU A 29 -9.81 6.00 -2.65
C LEU A 29 -9.28 4.59 -2.97
N THR A 30 -9.12 4.32 -4.26
CA THR A 30 -8.53 3.07 -4.76
C THR A 30 -7.01 3.15 -4.66
N SER A 31 -6.36 2.02 -4.34
CA SER A 31 -4.89 1.84 -4.36
C SER A 31 -4.32 2.09 -5.76
N GLU A 32 -3.04 2.48 -5.84
CA GLU A 32 -2.29 2.62 -7.10
C GLU A 32 -3.06 3.37 -8.19
N THR A 33 -3.75 4.44 -7.79
CA THR A 33 -4.63 5.19 -8.67
C THR A 33 -4.28 6.67 -8.62
N GLU A 34 -4.05 7.26 -9.79
CA GLU A 34 -3.86 8.70 -9.95
C GLU A 34 -5.19 9.46 -9.75
N TYR A 35 -5.13 10.55 -8.99
CA TYR A 35 -6.23 11.46 -8.74
C TYR A 35 -5.80 12.92 -8.95
N ASP A 36 -6.65 13.68 -9.64
CA ASP A 36 -6.62 15.14 -9.60
C ASP A 36 -7.40 15.63 -8.36
N VAL A 37 -6.71 16.21 -7.39
CA VAL A 37 -7.33 16.78 -6.18
C VAL A 37 -7.52 18.29 -6.36
N TYR A 38 -8.75 18.76 -6.18
CA TYR A 38 -9.09 20.18 -6.26
C TYR A 38 -9.49 20.73 -4.89
N VAL A 39 -8.85 21.80 -4.45
CA VAL A 39 -9.13 22.47 -3.17
C VAL A 39 -9.61 23.90 -3.43
N ALA A 40 -10.71 24.28 -2.79
CA ALA A 40 -11.19 25.66 -2.75
C ALA A 40 -11.82 25.93 -1.39
N CYS A 41 -11.65 27.15 -0.89
CA CYS A 41 -12.23 27.59 0.37
C CYS A 41 -13.43 28.51 0.12
N LYS A 42 -14.35 28.49 1.08
CA LYS A 42 -15.47 29.42 1.20
C LYS A 42 -15.43 29.97 2.62
N ASP A 43 -15.60 31.27 2.78
CA ASP A 43 -15.70 31.86 4.13
C ASP A 43 -17.05 31.51 4.79
N ASP A 44 -17.22 31.93 6.05
CA ASP A 44 -18.41 31.68 6.88
C ASP A 44 -19.17 32.97 7.24
N ALA A 45 -18.90 34.07 6.53
CA ALA A 45 -19.44 35.39 6.85
C ALA A 45 -21.00 35.41 6.79
N PRO A 46 -21.70 35.90 7.84
CA PRO A 46 -23.15 35.84 7.91
C PRO A 46 -23.88 36.89 7.03
N SER A 47 -23.23 38.01 6.67
CA SER A 47 -23.80 39.04 5.80
C SER A 47 -22.68 39.69 4.96
N PRO A 48 -22.83 39.82 3.63
CA PRO A 48 -24.00 39.49 2.79
C PRO A 48 -24.22 37.98 2.57
N GLY A 49 -23.36 37.14 3.12
CA GLY A 49 -23.36 35.69 2.97
C GLY A 49 -21.98 35.19 2.57
N PRO A 50 -21.72 33.89 2.65
CA PRO A 50 -20.40 33.35 2.41
C PRO A 50 -20.01 33.45 0.93
N ASN A 51 -18.76 33.80 0.65
CA ASN A 51 -18.15 33.84 -0.67
C ASN A 51 -17.07 32.77 -0.81
N ALA A 52 -17.00 32.17 -2.00
CA ALA A 52 -16.01 31.16 -2.36
C ALA A 52 -14.87 31.77 -3.19
N GLN A 53 -13.68 31.18 -3.10
CA GLN A 53 -12.58 31.52 -4.02
C GLN A 53 -13.00 31.32 -5.48
N SER A 54 -12.52 32.19 -6.36
CA SER A 54 -12.89 32.17 -7.79
C SER A 54 -12.20 31.07 -8.60
N ALA A 55 -11.19 30.41 -8.02
CA ALA A 55 -10.48 29.29 -8.62
C ALA A 55 -10.12 28.27 -7.54
N SER A 56 -10.14 26.99 -7.90
CA SER A 56 -9.56 25.91 -7.10
C SER A 56 -8.07 25.78 -7.40
N GLN A 57 -7.34 25.25 -6.42
CA GLN A 57 -5.99 24.75 -6.63
C GLN A 57 -6.04 23.26 -6.96
N LYS A 58 -5.34 22.86 -8.02
CA LYS A 58 -5.18 21.44 -8.40
C LYS A 58 -3.85 20.90 -7.85
N PHE A 59 -3.89 19.65 -7.39
CA PHE A 59 -2.74 18.81 -7.07
C PHE A 59 -2.90 17.45 -7.77
N ASP A 60 -1.78 16.88 -8.21
CA ASP A 60 -1.72 15.51 -8.73
C ASP A 60 -1.22 14.61 -7.59
N VAL A 61 -1.96 13.53 -7.32
CA VAL A 61 -1.63 12.57 -6.26
C VAL A 61 -1.82 11.15 -6.81
N GLU A 62 -0.90 10.27 -6.50
CA GLU A 62 -1.05 8.83 -6.70
C GLU A 62 -1.14 8.16 -5.33
N THR A 63 -2.16 7.32 -5.14
CA THR A 63 -2.28 6.53 -3.91
C THR A 63 -1.21 5.43 -3.88
N THR A 64 -0.71 5.12 -2.69
CA THR A 64 0.29 4.06 -2.52
C THR A 64 -0.33 2.69 -2.70
N ASP A 65 0.51 1.74 -3.11
CA ASP A 65 0.20 0.32 -3.08
C ASP A 65 -0.10 -0.17 -1.64
N ILE A 66 -1.16 -0.97 -1.51
CA ILE A 66 -1.60 -1.63 -0.29
C ILE A 66 -2.02 -3.08 -0.52
N THR A 67 -1.88 -3.61 -1.74
CA THR A 67 -2.08 -5.02 -2.01
C THR A 67 -0.83 -5.81 -1.60
N ALA A 68 -1.00 -7.11 -1.41
CA ALA A 68 0.10 -8.00 -1.06
C ALA A 68 0.28 -8.99 -2.20
N PRO A 69 1.53 -9.37 -2.54
CA PRO A 69 1.77 -10.15 -3.74
C PRO A 69 1.15 -11.53 -3.56
N THR A 70 0.51 -12.01 -4.61
CA THR A 70 -0.04 -13.35 -4.68
C THR A 70 0.73 -14.20 -5.67
N PHE A 71 0.91 -15.47 -5.34
CA PHE A 71 1.55 -16.40 -6.27
C PHE A 71 0.62 -16.66 -7.46
N LEU A 72 1.19 -16.61 -8.66
CA LEU A 72 0.48 -17.00 -9.87
C LEU A 72 0.37 -18.53 -9.98
N SER A 73 -0.69 -19.02 -10.63
CA SER A 73 -1.21 -20.40 -10.53
C SER A 73 -0.24 -21.56 -10.86
N SER A 74 0.95 -21.29 -11.37
CA SER A 74 2.00 -22.28 -11.67
C SER A 74 3.23 -22.20 -10.75
N THR A 75 3.23 -21.32 -9.75
CA THR A 75 4.32 -21.16 -8.78
C THR A 75 3.76 -20.95 -7.35
N PRO A 76 4.55 -21.09 -6.28
CA PRO A 76 5.93 -21.59 -6.23
C PRO A 76 6.06 -23.04 -6.70
N THR A 77 7.15 -23.38 -7.38
CA THR A 77 7.50 -24.77 -7.71
C THR A 77 8.94 -25.07 -7.32
N VAL A 78 9.27 -26.35 -7.18
CA VAL A 78 10.63 -26.82 -6.91
C VAL A 78 11.17 -27.51 -8.15
N SER A 79 12.39 -27.15 -8.54
CA SER A 79 13.11 -27.71 -9.68
C SER A 79 14.57 -27.99 -9.32
N ALA A 80 15.32 -28.60 -10.26
CA ALA A 80 16.77 -28.84 -10.14
C ALA A 80 17.22 -29.48 -8.81
N VAL A 81 16.50 -30.50 -8.34
CA VAL A 81 16.83 -31.22 -7.10
C VAL A 81 18.08 -32.08 -7.30
N ASP A 82 19.10 -31.83 -6.48
CA ASP A 82 20.35 -32.59 -6.35
C ASP A 82 20.53 -33.04 -4.89
N GLY A 83 21.61 -33.76 -4.57
CA GLY A 83 21.87 -34.35 -3.26
C GLY A 83 21.88 -33.36 -2.09
N THR A 84 22.15 -32.08 -2.34
CA THR A 84 22.21 -31.03 -1.31
C THR A 84 21.58 -29.70 -1.71
N SER A 85 20.89 -29.63 -2.86
CA SER A 85 20.32 -28.36 -3.34
C SER A 85 19.06 -28.59 -4.15
N PHE A 86 18.25 -27.55 -4.26
CA PHE A 86 17.14 -27.45 -5.19
C PHE A 86 16.91 -25.97 -5.50
N THR A 87 16.15 -25.69 -6.55
CA THR A 87 15.73 -24.33 -6.91
C THR A 87 14.25 -24.17 -6.56
N VAL A 88 13.88 -22.99 -6.05
CA VAL A 88 12.49 -22.56 -5.87
C VAL A 88 12.19 -21.50 -6.91
N ASP A 89 11.29 -21.84 -7.83
CA ASP A 89 10.84 -20.92 -8.88
C ASP A 89 9.55 -20.23 -8.40
N VAL A 90 9.55 -18.89 -8.43
CA VAL A 90 8.45 -18.04 -7.95
C VAL A 90 8.02 -17.05 -9.03
N GLU A 91 6.72 -16.81 -9.10
CA GLU A 91 6.11 -15.78 -9.92
C GLU A 91 4.96 -15.15 -9.14
N ILE A 92 4.96 -13.83 -9.07
CA ILE A 92 4.01 -13.03 -8.30
C ILE A 92 3.32 -12.02 -9.21
N ASP A 93 2.11 -11.60 -8.85
CA ASP A 93 1.28 -10.68 -9.64
C ASP A 93 1.65 -9.20 -9.51
N GLU A 94 2.49 -8.84 -8.55
CA GLU A 94 3.05 -7.49 -8.35
C GLU A 94 4.52 -7.55 -7.90
N LEU A 95 5.20 -6.40 -7.84
CA LEU A 95 6.60 -6.33 -7.43
C LEU A 95 6.74 -6.67 -5.94
N GLY A 96 7.67 -7.55 -5.61
CA GLY A 96 7.95 -7.89 -4.21
C GLY A 96 9.11 -8.86 -4.05
N ASP A 97 9.49 -9.09 -2.80
CA ASP A 97 10.50 -10.06 -2.42
C ASP A 97 9.85 -11.37 -1.98
N CYS A 98 10.32 -12.48 -2.54
CA CYS A 98 9.92 -13.81 -2.10
C CYS A 98 10.99 -14.42 -1.19
N TYR A 99 10.54 -15.06 -0.11
CA TYR A 99 11.41 -15.67 0.89
C TYR A 99 11.13 -17.17 0.96
N ALA A 100 12.19 -17.98 1.12
CA ALA A 100 12.08 -19.42 1.25
C ALA A 100 13.00 -19.92 2.36
N VAL A 101 12.52 -20.89 3.13
CA VAL A 101 13.30 -21.59 4.16
C VAL A 101 13.11 -23.10 3.98
N ALA A 102 14.19 -23.85 4.06
CA ALA A 102 14.16 -25.31 4.09
C ALA A 102 14.27 -25.78 5.55
N VAL A 103 13.38 -26.68 5.97
CA VAL A 103 13.38 -27.23 7.34
C VAL A 103 13.39 -28.76 7.32
N GLN A 104 14.19 -29.39 8.19
CA GLN A 104 14.29 -30.85 8.29
C GLN A 104 13.56 -31.35 9.53
N GLY A 105 12.43 -32.04 9.35
CA GLY A 105 11.70 -32.70 10.46
C GLY A 105 11.12 -31.76 11.52
N ALA A 106 11.00 -30.46 11.23
CA ALA A 106 10.46 -29.45 12.13
C ALA A 106 8.98 -29.13 11.82
N SER A 107 8.33 -28.40 12.74
CA SER A 107 7.02 -27.81 12.48
C SER A 107 7.12 -26.70 11.42
N ALA A 108 6.04 -26.48 10.67
CA ALA A 108 6.00 -25.43 9.66
C ALA A 108 6.25 -24.04 10.29
N PRO A 109 7.17 -23.22 9.74
CA PRO A 109 7.34 -21.84 10.16
C PRO A 109 6.12 -20.98 9.84
N SER A 110 5.91 -19.91 10.61
CA SER A 110 4.99 -18.83 10.27
C SER A 110 5.55 -17.96 9.13
N VAL A 111 4.68 -17.18 8.47
CA VAL A 111 5.11 -16.25 7.40
C VAL A 111 6.19 -15.29 7.89
N ALA A 112 6.05 -14.74 9.10
CA ALA A 112 7.04 -13.85 9.69
C ALA A 112 8.41 -14.53 9.89
N GLU A 113 8.42 -15.81 10.27
CA GLU A 113 9.65 -16.60 10.40
C GLU A 113 10.27 -16.88 9.02
N VAL A 114 9.47 -17.20 8.00
CA VAL A 114 9.97 -17.38 6.62
C VAL A 114 10.62 -16.11 6.11
N VAL A 115 9.97 -14.95 6.29
CA VAL A 115 10.53 -13.63 5.90
C VAL A 115 11.81 -13.31 6.67
N ALA A 116 11.90 -13.73 7.93
CA ALA A 116 13.11 -13.57 8.74
C ALA A 116 14.22 -14.60 8.43
N GLY A 117 14.01 -15.55 7.51
CA GLY A 117 14.97 -16.62 7.21
C GLY A 117 15.10 -17.66 8.33
N GLN A 118 14.03 -17.88 9.09
CA GLN A 118 14.01 -18.71 10.30
C GLN A 118 13.10 -19.94 10.13
N ALA A 119 13.48 -21.01 10.80
CA ALA A 119 12.60 -22.12 11.14
C ALA A 119 11.63 -21.72 12.26
N GLN A 120 10.66 -22.59 12.53
CA GLN A 120 9.72 -22.41 13.63
C GLN A 120 10.47 -22.24 14.97
N GLY A 121 10.03 -21.27 15.77
CA GLY A 121 10.65 -20.91 17.05
C GLY A 121 11.85 -19.95 16.94
N GLY A 122 12.12 -19.39 15.76
CA GLY A 122 13.17 -18.40 15.54
C GLY A 122 14.59 -18.96 15.38
N GLY A 123 14.73 -20.27 15.17
CA GLY A 123 16.01 -20.86 14.79
C GLY A 123 16.40 -20.38 13.40
N ALA A 124 17.59 -19.81 13.21
CA ALA A 124 18.08 -19.48 11.87
C ALA A 124 18.13 -20.75 11.00
N ALA A 125 17.89 -20.62 9.69
CA ALA A 125 18.12 -21.72 8.76
C ALA A 125 19.55 -22.24 8.91
N ASP A 126 19.70 -23.55 9.07
CA ASP A 126 21.00 -24.21 9.10
C ASP A 126 21.54 -24.30 7.66
N ALA A 127 22.09 -23.20 7.17
CA ALA A 127 22.78 -23.14 5.89
C ALA A 127 23.92 -22.11 5.96
N THR A 128 25.13 -22.61 6.23
CA THR A 128 26.37 -21.97 5.84
C THR A 128 26.57 -22.15 4.34
N ASP A 129 26.58 -21.05 3.55
CA ASP A 129 27.61 -20.84 2.53
C ASP A 129 27.70 -19.36 2.13
N THR A 130 28.94 -18.91 1.94
CA THR A 130 29.39 -17.58 1.49
C THR A 130 29.56 -17.53 -0.01
#